data_AF-A0A2E3XE43-F1
#
_entry.id   AF-A0A2E3XE43-F1
#
_cell.length_a   1.000
_cell.length_b   1.000
_cell.length_c   1.000
_cell.angle_alpha   90.00
_cell.angle_beta   90.00
_cell.angle_gamma   90.00
#
_symmetry.space_group_name_H-M   'P 1'
#
loop_
_entity.id
_entity.type
_entity.pdbx_description
1 polymer ?
#
loop_
_entity_poly.entity_id
_entity_poly.type
_entity_poly.pdbx_seq_one_letter_code
_entity_poly.pdbx_strand_id
1 'polypeptide(L)'
;LDPWNVSGRVYQNVLKDPGLKSKIKIGSYKEGQVMLGNQAAVLSGANNPNAGKLFIEFLLSKEGADIIVEGEAVYSFITGYQVPAAAAPYMADLSKINLIGMKDWVGAQKKFKKTRNLWISTFK
;
A
#
# COMPACT_ATOMS: atom_id res chain seq x y z
N LEU A 1 -16.48 2.09 -0.39
CA LEU A 1 -15.24 2.79 -0.77
C LEU A 1 -14.15 1.73 -0.77
N ASP A 2 -13.80 1.20 -1.94
CA ASP A 2 -12.74 0.20 -2.05
C ASP A 2 -11.39 0.81 -1.66
N PRO A 3 -10.54 0.11 -0.89
CA PRO A 3 -9.25 0.65 -0.49
C PRO A 3 -8.36 0.94 -1.72
N TRP A 4 -7.69 2.07 -1.59
CA TRP A 4 -6.93 2.82 -2.59
C TRP A 4 -5.58 2.18 -2.98
N ASN A 5 -5.57 0.93 -3.44
CA ASN A 5 -4.37 0.36 -4.04
C ASN A 5 -4.49 0.29 -5.56
N VAL A 6 -4.17 1.41 -6.22
CA VAL A 6 -4.31 1.55 -7.68
C VAL A 6 -3.44 0.53 -8.41
N SER A 7 -2.20 0.27 -7.97
CA SER A 7 -1.32 -0.72 -8.61
C SER A 7 -1.91 -2.14 -8.51
N GLY A 8 -2.41 -2.51 -7.34
CA GLY A 8 -3.09 -3.79 -7.12
C GLY A 8 -4.29 -3.98 -8.04
N ARG A 9 -5.14 -2.96 -8.19
CA ARG A 9 -6.31 -3.03 -9.09
C ARG A 9 -5.92 -3.16 -10.56
N VAL A 10 -4.91 -2.42 -11.01
CA VAL A 10 -4.40 -2.56 -12.38
C VAL A 10 -3.89 -3.98 -12.59
N TYR A 11 -3.04 -4.46 -11.70
CA TYR A 11 -2.43 -5.78 -11.80
C TYR A 11 -3.48 -6.92 -11.79
N GLN A 12 -4.38 -6.93 -10.80
CA GLN A 12 -5.45 -7.93 -10.70
C GLN A 12 -6.36 -7.95 -11.93
N ASN A 13 -6.65 -6.78 -12.53
CA ASN A 13 -7.45 -6.72 -13.75
C ASN A 13 -6.67 -7.19 -14.97
N VAL A 14 -5.37 -6.90 -15.07
CA VAL A 14 -4.52 -7.43 -16.15
C VAL A 14 -4.37 -8.95 -16.04
N LEU A 15 -4.35 -9.52 -14.83
CA LEU A 15 -4.38 -10.98 -14.65
C LEU A 15 -5.68 -11.61 -15.17
N LYS A 16 -6.82 -10.91 -15.04
CA LYS A 16 -8.13 -11.38 -15.53
C LYS A 16 -8.32 -11.16 -17.03
N ASP A 17 -7.81 -10.04 -17.55
CA ASP A 17 -7.82 -9.67 -18.97
C ASP A 17 -6.44 -9.12 -19.37
N PRO A 18 -5.56 -9.97 -19.94
CA PRO A 18 -4.23 -9.57 -20.38
C PRO A 18 -4.24 -8.44 -21.42
N GLY A 19 -5.33 -8.25 -22.16
CA GLY A 19 -5.50 -7.17 -23.13
C GLY A 19 -5.54 -5.77 -22.52
N LEU A 20 -5.70 -5.66 -21.20
CA LEU A 20 -5.64 -4.39 -20.46
C LEU A 20 -4.22 -3.87 -20.25
N LYS A 21 -3.19 -4.72 -20.38
CA LYS A 21 -1.79 -4.35 -20.10
C LYS A 21 -1.29 -3.15 -20.91
N SER A 22 -1.74 -3.01 -22.15
CA SER A 22 -1.37 -1.88 -23.02
C SER A 22 -2.30 -0.67 -22.88
N LYS A 23 -3.45 -0.84 -22.22
CA LYS A 23 -4.53 0.15 -22.13
C LYS A 23 -4.51 0.92 -20.82
N ILE A 24 -4.03 0.31 -19.73
CA ILE A 24 -4.00 0.92 -18.40
C ILE A 24 -2.55 1.08 -17.96
N LYS A 25 -2.20 2.29 -17.48
CA LYS A 25 -0.86 2.64 -17.01
C LYS A 25 -0.92 3.23 -15.62
N ILE A 26 0.11 2.97 -14.83
CA ILE A 26 0.32 3.57 -13.51
C ILE A 26 1.23 4.78 -13.72
N GLY A 27 0.76 5.96 -13.31
CA GLY A 27 1.52 7.21 -13.38
C GLY A 27 1.94 7.69 -12.00
N SER A 28 2.85 8.67 -11.99
CA SER A 28 3.30 9.39 -10.78
C SER A 28 3.21 10.89 -11.00
N TYR A 29 2.99 11.64 -9.93
CA TYR A 29 2.98 13.11 -9.97
C TYR A 29 4.39 13.68 -9.82
N LYS A 30 4.72 14.75 -10.55
CA LYS A 30 6.03 15.42 -10.49
C LYS A 30 6.28 16.07 -9.12
N GLU A 31 5.22 16.50 -8.46
CA GLU A 31 5.23 17.09 -7.12
C GLU A 31 5.59 16.06 -6.06
N GLY A 32 5.36 14.78 -6.35
CA GLY A 32 5.64 13.64 -5.51
C GLY A 32 4.42 12.76 -5.28
N GLN A 33 4.66 11.55 -4.82
CA GLN A 33 3.64 10.54 -4.58
C GLN A 33 3.45 10.33 -3.08
N VAL A 34 2.21 10.45 -2.60
CA VAL A 34 1.85 10.04 -1.25
C VAL A 34 1.79 8.52 -1.21
N MET A 35 2.49 7.91 -0.26
CA MET A 35 2.33 6.50 0.07
C MET A 35 1.61 6.35 1.40
N LEU A 36 0.61 5.46 1.41
CA LEU A 36 -0.10 5.06 2.62
C LEU A 36 0.36 3.64 2.97
N GLY A 37 1.07 3.52 4.09
CA GLY A 37 1.49 2.22 4.60
C GLY A 37 0.32 1.49 5.26
N ASN A 38 0.20 0.20 4.98
CA ASN A 38 -0.68 -0.68 5.74
C ASN A 38 0.00 -1.03 7.07
N GLN A 39 -0.75 -0.93 8.17
CA GLN A 39 -0.28 -1.28 9.51
C GLN A 39 -1.00 -2.53 9.97
N ALA A 40 -0.27 -3.44 10.61
CA ALA A 40 -0.81 -4.65 11.24
C ALA A 40 -0.33 -4.73 12.68
N ALA A 41 -1.21 -5.15 13.60
CA ALA A 41 -0.90 -5.28 15.02
C ALA A 41 -1.72 -6.39 15.67
N VAL A 42 -1.14 -7.02 16.69
CA VAL A 42 -1.86 -7.95 17.56
C VAL A 42 -2.57 -7.16 18.65
N LEU A 43 -3.89 -7.35 18.78
CA LEU A 43 -4.70 -6.62 19.75
C LEU A 43 -4.44 -7.11 21.18
N SER A 44 -4.48 -6.18 22.14
CA SER A 44 -4.49 -6.53 23.56
C SER A 44 -5.74 -7.33 23.91
N GLY A 45 -5.59 -8.41 24.68
CA GLY A 45 -6.70 -9.30 25.05
C GLY A 45 -7.18 -10.23 23.94
N ALA A 46 -6.45 -10.35 22.82
CA ALA A 46 -6.77 -11.34 21.79
C ALA A 46 -6.80 -12.76 22.37
N ASN A 47 -7.79 -13.58 21.97
CA ASN A 47 -7.94 -14.96 22.48
C ASN A 47 -6.71 -15.85 22.22
N ASN A 48 -5.95 -15.55 21.16
CA ASN A 48 -4.77 -16.30 20.74
C ASN A 48 -3.60 -15.35 20.40
N PRO A 49 -2.97 -14.68 21.38
CA PRO A 49 -2.00 -13.63 21.11
C PRO A 49 -0.71 -14.17 20.49
N ASN A 50 -0.31 -15.40 20.85
CA ASN A 50 0.87 -16.05 20.28
C ASN A 50 0.67 -16.42 18.81
N ALA A 51 -0.51 -16.92 18.44
CA ALA A 51 -0.84 -17.17 17.03
C ALA A 51 -0.84 -15.86 16.21
N GLY A 52 -1.37 -14.77 16.78
CA GLY A 52 -1.29 -13.44 16.17
C GLY A 52 0.15 -12.98 15.93
N LYS A 53 1.06 -13.18 16.89
CA LYS A 53 2.48 -12.84 16.74
C LYS A 53 3.14 -13.67 15.63
N LEU A 54 2.94 -14.99 15.64
CA LEU A 54 3.45 -15.88 14.58
C LEU A 54 2.94 -15.47 13.19
N PHE A 55 1.69 -15.04 13.10
CA PHE A 55 1.14 -14.55 11.84
C PHE A 55 1.80 -13.25 11.39
N ILE A 56 2.04 -12.30 12.29
CA ILE A 56 2.80 -11.07 11.95
C ILE A 56 4.22 -11.40 11.53
N GLU A 57 4.91 -12.30 12.24
CA GLU A 57 6.24 -12.76 11.86
C GLU A 57 6.26 -13.40 10.47
N PHE A 58 5.26 -14.24 10.15
CA PHE A 58 5.10 -14.82 8.82
C PHE A 58 4.87 -13.74 7.75
N LEU A 59 3.96 -12.78 7.97
CA LEU A 59 3.72 -11.70 7.02
C LEU A 59 4.96 -10.82 6.78
N LEU A 60 5.87 -10.74 7.76
CA LEU A 60 7.15 -10.02 7.68
C LEU A 60 8.31 -10.92 7.21
N SER A 61 8.06 -12.19 6.88
CA SER A 61 9.03 -13.05 6.20
C SER A 61 9.05 -12.75 4.70
N LYS A 62 10.03 -13.31 3.97
CA LYS A 62 10.07 -13.20 2.51
C LYS A 62 8.84 -13.84 1.88
N GLU A 63 8.48 -15.04 2.32
CA GLU A 63 7.37 -15.83 1.80
C GLU A 63 6.03 -15.12 2.02
N GLY A 64 5.81 -14.58 3.22
CA GLY A 64 4.61 -13.80 3.51
C GLY A 64 4.54 -12.50 2.70
N ALA A 65 5.68 -11.80 2.58
CA ALA A 65 5.75 -10.61 1.74
C ALA A 65 5.48 -10.93 0.26
N ASP A 66 6.07 -11.99 -0.29
CA ASP A 66 5.86 -12.40 -1.69
C ASP A 66 4.37 -12.66 -1.98
N ILE A 67 3.66 -13.35 -1.09
CA ILE A 67 2.21 -13.58 -1.23
C ILE A 67 1.45 -12.25 -1.35
N ILE A 68 1.78 -11.29 -0.49
CA ILE A 68 1.08 -10.00 -0.44
C ILE A 68 1.46 -9.12 -1.64
N VAL A 69 2.74 -9.10 -2.04
CA VAL A 69 3.24 -8.34 -3.19
C VAL A 69 2.70 -8.91 -4.51
N GLU A 70 2.69 -10.23 -4.71
CA GLU A 70 2.12 -10.87 -5.90
C GLU A 70 0.59 -10.93 -5.90
N GLY A 71 -0.08 -10.75 -4.76
CA GLY A 71 -1.55 -10.68 -4.71
C GLY A 71 -2.07 -9.27 -4.98
N GLU A 72 -1.36 -8.27 -4.46
CA GLU A 72 -1.89 -6.90 -4.36
C GLU A 72 -0.96 -5.85 -4.98
N ALA A 73 0.21 -6.20 -5.51
CA ALA A 73 1.21 -5.24 -6.01
C ALA A 73 1.47 -4.07 -5.03
N VAL A 74 1.55 -4.40 -3.73
CA VAL A 74 1.92 -3.47 -2.65
C VAL A 74 3.42 -3.51 -2.40
N TYR A 75 3.97 -2.43 -1.85
CA TYR A 75 5.38 -2.37 -1.47
C TYR A 75 5.63 -3.08 -0.14
N SER A 76 6.72 -3.84 -0.07
CA SER A 76 7.31 -4.32 1.18
C SER A 76 8.48 -3.42 1.58
N PHE A 77 8.60 -3.16 2.89
CA PHE A 77 9.69 -2.38 3.48
C PHE A 77 10.72 -3.27 4.19
N ILE A 78 10.66 -4.59 3.98
CA ILE A 78 11.68 -5.51 4.49
C ILE A 78 13.02 -5.14 3.84
N THR A 79 14.06 -4.94 4.65
CA THR A 79 15.40 -4.58 4.19
C THR A 79 15.93 -5.60 3.19
N GLY A 80 16.37 -5.14 2.02
CA GLY A 80 16.92 -6.01 0.97
C GLY A 80 15.89 -6.84 0.20
N TYR A 81 14.59 -6.61 0.42
CA TYR A 81 13.53 -7.32 -0.28
C TYR A 81 13.57 -7.04 -1.78
N GLN A 82 13.44 -8.11 -2.57
CA GLN A 82 13.33 -8.04 -4.03
C GLN A 82 11.90 -8.38 -4.44
N VAL A 83 11.28 -7.47 -5.18
CA VAL A 83 9.93 -7.64 -5.71
C VAL A 83 9.91 -8.83 -6.68
N PRO A 84 8.93 -9.75 -6.57
CA PRO A 84 8.79 -10.86 -7.50
C PRO A 84 8.56 -10.41 -8.94
N ALA A 85 9.09 -11.16 -9.90
CA ALA A 85 9.11 -10.78 -11.32
C ALA A 85 7.71 -10.56 -11.91
N ALA A 86 6.69 -11.25 -11.40
CA ALA A 86 5.30 -11.11 -11.85
C ALA A 86 4.71 -9.73 -11.48
N ALA A 87 5.02 -9.21 -10.29
CA ALA A 87 4.50 -7.94 -9.79
C ALA A 87 5.35 -6.73 -10.21
N ALA A 88 6.66 -6.93 -10.43
CA ALA A 88 7.61 -5.86 -10.71
C ALA A 88 7.18 -4.85 -11.81
N PRO A 89 6.57 -5.26 -12.94
CA PRO A 89 6.12 -4.32 -13.98
C PRO A 89 5.00 -3.38 -13.55
N TYR A 90 4.29 -3.69 -12.47
CA TYR A 90 3.16 -2.93 -11.95
C TYR A 90 3.53 -2.11 -10.71
N MET A 91 4.78 -2.20 -10.28
CA MET A 91 5.29 -1.46 -9.14
C MET A 91 6.23 -0.36 -9.62
N ALA A 92 6.05 0.82 -9.07
CA ALA A 92 6.88 1.97 -9.37
C ALA A 92 8.23 1.83 -8.67
N ASP A 93 9.30 2.26 -9.33
CA ASP A 93 10.62 2.30 -8.71
C ASP A 93 10.66 3.46 -7.70
N LEU A 94 10.51 3.13 -6.43
CA LEU A 94 10.48 4.10 -5.33
C LEU A 94 11.76 4.92 -5.22
N SER A 95 12.91 4.44 -5.74
CA SER A 95 14.16 5.20 -5.76
C SER A 95 14.15 6.36 -6.76
N LYS A 96 13.22 6.33 -7.73
CA LYS A 96 13.10 7.33 -8.80
C LYS A 96 11.95 8.31 -8.57
N ILE A 97 11.22 8.17 -7.46
CA ILE A 97 10.01 8.96 -7.19
C ILE A 97 10.22 9.78 -5.93
N ASN A 98 9.80 11.05 -5.97
CA ASN A 98 9.74 11.87 -4.77
C ASN A 98 8.59 11.38 -3.87
N LEU A 99 8.92 10.72 -2.77
CA LEU A 99 7.91 10.20 -1.83
C LEU A 99 7.52 11.26 -0.81
N ILE A 100 6.23 11.56 -0.74
CA ILE A 100 5.67 12.50 0.22
C ILE A 100 5.18 11.71 1.43
N GLY A 101 5.97 11.73 2.50
CA GLY A 101 5.64 11.12 3.79
C GLY A 101 5.08 12.14 4.79
N MET A 102 4.23 11.67 5.71
CA MET A 102 3.83 12.44 6.89
C MET A 102 4.86 12.28 8.00
N LYS A 103 5.42 13.39 8.46
CA LYS A 103 6.40 13.43 9.57
C LYS A 103 5.76 13.36 10.96
N ASP A 104 4.56 13.90 11.10
CA ASP A 104 3.81 13.93 12.36
C ASP A 104 2.38 13.42 12.15
N TRP A 105 2.22 12.11 12.33
CA TRP A 105 0.93 11.45 12.20
C TRP A 105 -0.04 11.81 13.34
N VAL A 106 0.48 12.03 14.56
CA VAL A 106 -0.33 12.37 15.74
C VAL A 106 -0.93 13.76 15.61
N GLY A 107 -0.13 14.75 15.19
CA GLY A 107 -0.60 16.09 14.90
C GLY A 107 -1.55 16.13 13.70
N ALA A 108 -1.30 15.33 12.66
CA ALA A 108 -2.19 15.21 11.52
C ALA A 108 -3.58 14.65 11.91
N GLN A 109 -3.62 13.62 12.76
CA GLN A 109 -4.87 13.05 13.26
C GLN A 109 -5.76 14.10 13.93
N LYS A 110 -5.17 14.99 14.75
CA LYS A 110 -5.90 16.07 15.43
C LYS A 110 -6.57 17.04 14.45
N LYS A 111 -6.04 17.18 13.23
CA LYS A 111 -6.57 18.09 12.20
C LYS A 111 -7.60 17.43 11.27
N PHE A 112 -7.78 16.11 11.33
CA PHE A 112 -8.62 15.35 10.39
C PHE A 112 -10.01 15.96 10.18
N LYS A 113 -10.77 16.20 11.25
CA LYS A 113 -12.15 16.73 11.15
C LYS A 113 -12.18 18.09 10.45
N LYS A 114 -11.26 18.99 10.81
CA LYS A 114 -11.17 20.33 10.20
C LYS A 114 -10.85 20.23 8.71
N THR A 115 -9.84 19.44 8.34
CA THR A 115 -9.44 19.27 6.94
C THR A 115 -10.56 18.62 6.12
N ARG A 116 -11.20 17.57 6.64
CA ARG A 116 -12.32 16.90 5.97
C ARG A 116 -13.50 17.85 5.73
N ASN A 117 -13.87 18.65 6.74
CA ASN A 117 -14.99 19.58 6.61
C ASN A 117 -14.70 20.68 5.58
N LEU A 118 -13.47 21.22 5.56
CA LEU A 118 -13.04 22.17 4.54
C LEU A 118 -13.14 21.57 3.14
N TRP A 119 -12.69 20.32 2.97
CA TRP A 119 -12.82 19.63 1.68
C TRP A 119 -14.28 19.51 1.24
N ILE A 120 -15.15 19.05 2.14
CA ILE A 120 -16.58 18.89 1.86
C ILE A 120 -17.20 20.23 1.47
N SER A 121 -16.95 21.31 2.22
CA SER A 121 -17.54 22.62 1.90
C SER A 121 -17.08 23.22 0.57
N THR A 122 -15.91 22.81 0.07
CA THR A 122 -15.35 23.34 -1.17
C THR A 122 -15.82 22.54 -2.40
N PHE A 123 -16.04 21.24 -2.26
CA PHE A 123 -16.20 20.33 -3.41
C PHE A 123 -17.50 19.52 -3.42
N LYS A 124 -18.35 19.61 -2.38
CA LYS A 124 -19.65 18.93 -2.32
C LYS A 124 -20.78 19.94 -2.29
#